data_AF-A0A3C1MT22-F1
#
_entry.id   AF-A0A3C1MT22-F1
#
_cell.length_a   1.000
_cell.length_b   1.000
_cell.length_c   1.000
_cell.angle_alpha   90.00
_cell.angle_beta   90.00
_cell.angle_gamma   90.00
#
_symmetry.space_group_name_H-M   'P 1'
#
loop_
_entity.id
_entity.type
_entity.pdbx_description
1 polymer ?
#
loop_
_entity_poly.entity_id
_entity_poly.type
_entity_poly.pdbx_seq_one_letter_code
_entity_poly.pdbx_strand_id
1 'polypeptide(L)'
;MKLKKLIGLMAVAGFALPGAAMATNGYFSSGYGMKANGMGGAATAMSDDAFGGANNPASMVFAGDRLDLGVTLFSPMRSASRTGTAAGGVLNGDVSSDSNYFPVPEFGYNKMLNTNLSLGVTVYGNGGMNSDYAPLANGSNFLGGAGRLGVDLMQLIVAPTVAFKIAPNHSIGISPLIGYQRFKAEGLQGFGVDSNGAAAGGDNLGYDHSYGYGLRVGYMGKITPTITIGAAYATKMNMQKFDKYKGLFAEQGGFDMPENYNLGIAFKATPDLTLALDYQRINYSGVKSIANPSTNILSAPLGASNGPGFGWQD
;
A
#
# COMPACT_ATOMS: atom_id res chain seq x y z
N MET A 1 29.56 -28.34 -1.27
CA MET A 1 29.08 -28.38 -2.67
C MET A 1 27.56 -28.31 -2.83
N LYS A 2 26.75 -29.01 -2.01
CA LYS A 2 25.28 -29.03 -2.16
C LYS A 2 24.60 -27.66 -1.91
N LEU A 3 25.04 -26.90 -0.90
CA LEU A 3 24.48 -25.57 -0.60
C LEU A 3 24.79 -24.51 -1.66
N LYS A 4 26.01 -24.50 -2.23
CA LYS A 4 26.38 -23.60 -3.33
C LYS A 4 25.57 -23.87 -4.59
N LYS A 5 25.29 -25.15 -4.89
CA LYS A 5 24.40 -25.54 -5.99
C LYS A 5 22.95 -25.12 -5.74
N LEU A 6 22.46 -25.24 -4.50
CA LEU A 6 21.11 -24.81 -4.13
C LEU A 6 20.95 -23.28 -4.20
N ILE A 7 21.91 -22.51 -3.69
CA ILE A 7 21.92 -21.04 -3.81
C ILE A 7 21.98 -20.63 -5.29
N GLY A 8 22.81 -21.29 -6.09
CA GLY A 8 22.84 -21.07 -7.54
C GLY A 8 21.50 -21.37 -8.21
N LEU A 9 20.82 -22.45 -7.82
CA LEU A 9 19.50 -22.80 -8.34
C LEU A 9 18.42 -21.78 -7.94
N MET A 10 18.42 -21.31 -6.68
CA MET A 10 17.48 -20.30 -6.19
C MET A 10 17.72 -18.94 -6.85
N ALA A 11 18.98 -18.56 -7.08
CA ALA A 11 19.32 -17.35 -7.82
C ALA A 11 18.81 -17.43 -9.26
N VAL A 12 19.07 -18.55 -9.95
CA VAL A 12 18.58 -18.77 -11.33
C VAL A 12 17.05 -18.78 -11.39
N ALA A 13 16.37 -19.40 -10.43
CA ALA A 13 14.92 -19.38 -10.33
C ALA A 13 14.37 -17.97 -10.07
N GLY A 14 15.02 -17.19 -9.19
CA GLY A 14 14.66 -15.79 -8.91
C GLY A 14 14.82 -14.87 -10.12
N PHE A 15 15.84 -15.08 -10.95
CA PHE A 15 16.04 -14.32 -12.19
C PHE A 15 15.12 -14.78 -13.34
N ALA A 16 14.70 -16.05 -13.35
CA ALA A 16 13.89 -16.62 -14.44
C ALA A 16 12.37 -16.46 -14.26
N LEU A 17 11.88 -16.16 -13.05
CA LEU A 17 10.45 -16.14 -12.73
C LEU A 17 9.78 -14.77 -12.42
N PRO A 18 10.36 -13.57 -12.66
CA PRO A 18 9.73 -12.32 -12.26
C PRO A 18 8.38 -12.02 -12.96
N GLY A 19 7.92 -12.84 -13.91
CA GLY A 19 6.61 -12.75 -14.55
C GLY A 19 5.62 -13.87 -14.21
N ALA A 20 5.99 -14.88 -13.40
CA ALA A 20 5.10 -16.02 -13.11
C ALA A 20 4.03 -15.69 -12.05
N ALA A 21 4.28 -14.70 -11.19
CA ALA A 21 3.32 -14.18 -10.23
C ALA A 21 2.84 -12.80 -10.72
N MET A 22 1.67 -12.75 -11.35
CA MET A 22 0.98 -11.49 -11.66
C MET A 22 0.35 -10.89 -10.38
N ALA A 23 1.13 -10.74 -9.32
CA ALA A 23 0.72 -10.17 -8.06
C ALA A 23 1.16 -8.70 -7.99
N THR A 24 0.29 -7.83 -7.50
CA THR A 24 0.58 -6.42 -7.27
C THR A 24 0.33 -6.09 -5.81
N ASN A 25 1.13 -5.19 -5.25
CA ASN A 25 0.90 -4.65 -3.91
C ASN A 25 -0.24 -3.62 -3.91
N GLY A 26 -0.89 -3.36 -5.05
CA GLY A 26 -1.91 -2.33 -5.18
C GLY A 26 -1.32 -0.98 -4.77
N TYR A 27 -1.92 -0.33 -3.76
CA TYR A 27 -1.43 0.95 -3.23
C TYR A 27 -0.48 0.88 -2.06
N PHE A 28 -0.13 -0.32 -1.62
CA PHE A 28 0.95 -0.49 -0.66
C PHE A 28 2.29 -0.30 -1.37
N SER A 29 3.26 0.27 -0.65
CA SER A 29 4.64 0.32 -1.14
C SER A 29 5.19 -1.09 -1.41
N SER A 30 6.17 -1.20 -2.31
CA SER A 30 6.97 -2.42 -2.50
C SER A 30 7.75 -2.80 -1.25
N GLY A 31 8.12 -1.82 -0.42
CA GLY A 31 8.78 -1.99 0.87
C GLY A 31 8.79 -0.67 1.65
N TYR A 32 8.87 -0.76 2.98
CA TYR A 32 9.02 0.41 3.85
C TYR A 32 10.42 0.40 4.45
N GLY A 33 11.14 1.52 4.35
CA GLY A 33 12.57 1.56 4.58
C GLY A 33 13.35 1.38 3.28
N MET A 34 14.36 2.22 3.07
CA MET A 34 15.22 2.17 1.87
C MET A 34 15.89 0.80 1.67
N LYS A 35 16.18 0.09 2.77
CA LYS A 35 16.78 -1.25 2.71
C LYS A 35 15.78 -2.30 2.25
N ALA A 36 14.56 -2.29 2.80
CA ALA A 36 13.48 -3.16 2.34
C ALA A 36 13.19 -2.95 0.85
N ASN A 37 13.09 -1.69 0.41
CA ASN A 37 12.92 -1.37 -1.02
C ASN A 37 14.05 -1.93 -1.90
N GLY A 38 15.31 -1.79 -1.46
CA GLY A 38 16.46 -2.37 -2.16
C GLY A 38 16.49 -3.91 -2.17
N MET A 39 15.76 -4.56 -1.27
CA MET A 39 15.62 -6.02 -1.16
C MET A 39 14.30 -6.55 -1.75
N GLY A 40 13.61 -5.76 -2.57
CA GLY A 40 12.35 -6.18 -3.19
C GLY A 40 11.20 -6.37 -2.19
N GLY A 41 11.24 -5.66 -1.07
CA GLY A 41 10.21 -5.66 -0.02
C GLY A 41 10.49 -6.57 1.16
N ALA A 42 11.50 -7.45 1.09
CA ALA A 42 11.81 -8.37 2.17
C ALA A 42 12.31 -7.62 3.42
N ALA A 43 11.59 -7.71 4.53
CA ALA A 43 11.91 -7.00 5.78
C ALA A 43 11.34 -7.66 7.04
N THR A 44 10.41 -8.60 6.92
CA THR A 44 9.64 -9.17 8.04
C THR A 44 10.54 -9.88 9.05
N ALA A 45 11.61 -10.53 8.58
CA ALA A 45 12.62 -11.19 9.41
C ALA A 45 13.93 -10.37 9.56
N MET A 46 13.90 -9.07 9.23
CA MET A 46 15.06 -8.16 9.25
C MET A 46 14.96 -7.13 10.38
N SER A 47 16.10 -6.69 10.89
CA SER A 47 16.20 -5.73 12.02
C SER A 47 17.26 -4.66 11.79
N ASP A 48 17.52 -4.33 10.53
CA ASP A 48 18.62 -3.46 10.11
C ASP A 48 18.18 -2.02 9.82
N ASP A 49 16.93 -1.66 10.15
CA ASP A 49 16.34 -0.31 10.16
C ASP A 49 15.32 -0.10 11.30
N ALA A 50 14.83 1.14 11.47
CA ALA A 50 13.76 1.52 12.40
C ALA A 50 12.36 1.54 11.75
N PHE A 51 12.14 0.76 10.69
CA PHE A 51 10.84 0.62 10.03
C PHE A 51 10.01 -0.55 10.57
N GLY A 52 10.32 -1.02 11.78
CA GLY A 52 9.56 -2.08 12.44
C GLY A 52 8.07 -1.76 12.59
N GLY A 53 7.68 -0.50 12.82
CA GLY A 53 6.27 -0.10 12.86
C GLY A 53 5.51 -0.35 11.54
N ALA A 54 6.22 -0.33 10.40
CA ALA A 54 5.67 -0.61 9.08
C ALA A 54 5.79 -2.09 8.68
N ASN A 55 6.91 -2.74 8.99
CA ASN A 55 7.25 -4.09 8.53
C ASN A 55 6.95 -5.16 9.59
N ASN A 56 7.61 -5.10 10.74
CA ASN A 56 7.42 -6.02 11.86
C ASN A 56 7.81 -5.33 13.19
N PRO A 57 6.84 -4.98 14.05
CA PRO A 57 7.12 -4.25 15.29
C PRO A 57 8.14 -4.95 16.20
N ALA A 58 8.18 -6.29 16.18
CA ALA A 58 9.09 -7.07 17.01
C ALA A 58 10.57 -6.86 16.65
N SER A 59 10.89 -6.42 15.43
CA SER A 59 12.27 -6.20 15.02
C SER A 59 12.96 -5.07 15.78
N MET A 60 12.20 -4.13 16.34
CA MET A 60 12.71 -2.89 16.93
C MET A 60 13.65 -3.13 18.12
N VAL A 61 13.43 -4.16 18.94
CA VAL A 61 14.36 -4.52 20.04
C VAL A 61 15.70 -5.11 19.57
N PHE A 62 15.78 -5.51 18.29
CA PHE A 62 17.03 -5.97 17.67
C PHE A 62 17.68 -4.88 16.80
N ALA A 63 16.94 -3.86 16.40
CA ALA A 63 17.44 -2.74 15.59
C ALA A 63 18.33 -1.76 16.37
N GLY A 64 18.16 -1.68 17.70
CA GLY A 64 18.93 -0.79 18.57
C GLY A 64 18.56 0.69 18.43
N ASP A 65 19.33 1.55 19.11
CA ASP A 65 19.15 3.01 19.06
C ASP A 65 19.50 3.54 17.68
N ARG A 66 18.51 4.11 16.96
CA ARG A 66 18.75 4.63 15.62
C ARG A 66 17.68 5.59 15.13
N LEU A 67 18.08 6.37 14.13
CA LEU A 67 17.25 7.24 13.33
C LEU A 67 17.50 6.88 11.86
N ASP A 68 16.44 6.58 11.13
CA ASP A 68 16.48 6.33 9.69
C ASP A 68 15.57 7.35 8.99
N LEU A 69 16.12 8.02 7.98
CA LEU A 69 15.43 9.01 7.16
C LEU A 69 15.58 8.61 5.70
N GLY A 70 14.49 8.69 4.94
CA GLY A 70 14.49 8.31 3.54
C GLY A 70 13.51 9.13 2.72
N VAL A 71 13.75 9.20 1.42
CA VAL A 71 12.78 9.68 0.44
C VAL A 71 12.85 8.76 -0.77
N THR A 72 11.75 8.08 -1.09
CA THR A 72 11.62 7.35 -2.35
C THR A 72 11.07 8.27 -3.42
N LEU A 73 11.68 8.29 -4.60
CA LEU A 73 11.07 8.89 -5.78
C LEU A 73 10.30 7.82 -6.54
N PHE A 74 8.98 7.80 -6.39
CA PHE A 74 8.12 6.90 -7.15
C PHE A 74 7.76 7.54 -8.49
N SER A 75 8.09 6.86 -9.59
CA SER A 75 7.97 7.40 -10.96
C SER A 75 7.13 6.52 -11.89
N PRO A 76 5.80 6.48 -11.73
CA PRO A 76 4.91 5.73 -12.60
C PRO A 76 4.66 6.45 -13.93
N MET A 77 4.87 5.73 -15.05
CA MET A 77 4.44 6.18 -16.38
C MET A 77 3.10 5.53 -16.72
N ARG A 78 2.06 6.34 -16.91
CA ARG A 78 0.71 5.86 -17.18
C ARG A 78 0.17 6.48 -18.46
N SER A 79 -0.32 5.62 -19.34
CA SER A 79 -1.07 6.02 -20.53
C SER A 79 -2.37 5.21 -20.62
N ALA A 80 -3.36 5.79 -21.28
CA ALA A 80 -4.62 5.14 -21.61
C ALA A 80 -4.89 5.37 -23.10
N SER A 81 -5.25 4.29 -23.78
CA SER A 81 -5.61 4.31 -25.20
C SER A 81 -7.00 3.74 -25.40
N ARG A 82 -7.80 4.36 -26.25
CA ARG A 82 -9.13 3.87 -26.61
C ARG A 82 -9.36 3.97 -28.10
N THR A 83 -9.85 2.89 -28.68
CA THR A 83 -10.23 2.78 -30.10
C THR A 83 -11.59 2.11 -30.23
N GLY A 84 -12.27 2.30 -31.37
CA GLY A 84 -13.51 1.59 -31.68
C GLY A 84 -14.75 2.01 -30.90
N THR A 85 -14.78 3.21 -30.29
CA THR A 85 -15.98 3.69 -29.59
C THR A 85 -17.15 3.97 -30.55
N ALA A 86 -18.38 3.72 -30.07
CA ALA A 86 -19.61 4.05 -30.78
C ALA A 86 -19.72 5.57 -31.06
N ALA A 87 -20.66 5.97 -31.92
CA ALA A 87 -20.85 7.36 -32.36
C ALA A 87 -19.62 7.97 -33.06
N GLY A 88 -18.96 7.20 -33.95
CA GLY A 88 -17.90 7.74 -34.82
C GLY A 88 -16.55 7.93 -34.14
N GLY A 89 -16.29 7.28 -33.00
CA GLY A 89 -14.98 7.34 -32.35
C GLY A 89 -14.74 8.61 -31.51
N VAL A 90 -15.80 9.31 -31.09
CA VAL A 90 -15.72 10.60 -30.36
C VAL A 90 -14.90 10.52 -29.06
N LEU A 91 -14.78 9.33 -28.46
CA LEU A 91 -13.95 9.10 -27.26
C LEU A 91 -12.69 8.27 -27.56
N ASN A 92 -12.32 8.12 -28.84
CA ASN A 92 -11.04 7.53 -29.20
C ASN A 92 -9.92 8.53 -28.94
N GLY A 93 -8.77 8.02 -28.51
CA GLY A 93 -7.60 8.83 -28.25
C GLY A 93 -6.56 8.07 -27.46
N ASP A 94 -5.41 8.71 -27.33
CA ASP A 94 -4.33 8.30 -26.45
C ASP A 94 -4.02 9.46 -25.50
N VAL A 95 -3.94 9.20 -24.20
CA VAL A 95 -3.58 10.21 -23.21
C VAL A 95 -2.58 9.63 -22.22
N SER A 96 -1.58 10.42 -21.89
CA SER A 96 -0.62 10.12 -20.84
C SER A 96 -0.87 11.00 -19.62
N SER A 97 -0.55 10.49 -18.44
CA SER A 97 -0.65 11.23 -17.19
C SER A 97 0.49 12.25 -17.10
N ASP A 98 0.17 13.50 -16.74
CA ASP A 98 1.17 14.56 -16.51
C ASP A 98 1.89 14.37 -15.16
N SER A 99 1.23 13.70 -14.21
CA SER A 99 1.81 13.38 -12.90
C SER A 99 2.66 12.12 -12.99
N ASN A 100 3.99 12.29 -12.98
CA ASN A 100 4.95 11.20 -13.17
C ASN A 100 5.96 11.03 -12.04
N TYR A 101 6.03 11.95 -11.07
CA TYR A 101 7.04 11.92 -10.01
C TYR A 101 6.43 12.22 -8.66
N PHE A 102 6.64 11.33 -7.69
CA PHE A 102 6.08 11.42 -6.35
C PHE A 102 7.17 11.19 -5.31
N PRO A 103 7.63 12.23 -4.62
CA PRO A 103 8.51 12.06 -3.48
C PRO A 103 7.70 11.51 -2.29
N VAL A 104 8.12 10.36 -1.78
CA VAL A 104 7.51 9.69 -0.61
C VAL A 104 8.54 9.72 0.51
N PRO A 105 8.48 10.70 1.42
CA PRO A 105 9.36 10.74 2.59
C PRO A 105 8.96 9.65 3.59
N GLU A 106 9.96 9.13 4.29
CA GLU A 106 9.80 8.13 5.32
C GLU A 106 10.74 8.43 6.51
N PHE A 107 10.28 8.08 7.70
CA PHE A 107 10.96 8.38 8.96
C PHE A 107 10.82 7.20 9.92
N GLY A 108 11.92 6.77 10.52
CA GLY A 108 11.95 5.75 11.56
C GLY A 108 12.84 6.19 12.71
N TYR A 109 12.35 6.11 13.94
CA TYR A 109 13.15 6.32 15.14
C TYR A 109 12.92 5.16 16.10
N ASN A 110 14.00 4.64 16.69
CA ASN A 110 13.94 3.61 17.72
C ASN A 110 14.92 3.92 18.84
N LYS A 111 14.49 3.67 20.07
CA LYS A 111 15.27 3.84 21.28
C LYS A 111 15.08 2.64 22.20
N MET A 112 16.17 1.96 22.53
CA MET A 112 16.23 0.98 23.61
C MET A 112 16.07 1.72 24.94
N LEU A 113 15.05 1.34 25.71
CA LEU A 113 14.90 1.80 27.09
C LEU A 113 15.76 0.98 28.05
N ASN A 114 15.95 -0.30 27.72
CA ASN A 114 16.84 -1.22 28.40
C ASN A 114 17.22 -2.36 27.43
N THR A 115 17.84 -3.43 27.93
CA THR A 115 18.28 -4.57 27.11
C THR A 115 17.15 -5.35 26.44
N ASN A 116 15.92 -5.24 26.95
CA ASN A 116 14.76 -6.05 26.57
C ASN A 116 13.58 -5.25 26.03
N LEU A 117 13.59 -3.91 26.11
CA LEU A 117 12.46 -3.06 25.74
C LEU A 117 12.93 -1.92 24.85
N SER A 118 12.23 -1.69 23.74
CA SER A 118 12.42 -0.52 22.89
C SER A 118 11.11 0.22 22.65
N LEU A 119 11.22 1.54 22.51
CA LEU A 119 10.16 2.41 22.03
C LEU A 119 10.61 3.04 20.71
N GLY A 120 9.71 3.11 19.76
CA GLY A 120 10.00 3.76 18.49
C GLY A 120 8.76 4.35 17.85
N VAL A 121 8.98 5.01 16.73
CA VAL A 121 7.92 5.52 15.87
C VAL A 121 8.38 5.38 14.43
N THR A 122 7.50 4.83 13.59
CA THR A 122 7.69 4.77 12.14
C THR A 122 6.61 5.61 11.48
N VAL A 123 7.00 6.51 10.59
CA VAL A 123 6.10 7.34 9.77
C VAL A 123 6.34 6.97 8.31
N TYR A 124 5.31 6.50 7.64
CA TYR A 124 5.39 6.01 6.27
C TYR A 124 4.13 6.34 5.50
N GLY A 125 4.26 6.39 4.18
CA GLY A 125 3.16 6.71 3.28
C GLY A 125 2.82 5.58 2.33
N ASN A 126 1.54 5.47 2.01
CA ASN A 126 1.04 4.74 0.85
C ASN A 126 0.50 5.75 -0.17
N GLY A 127 0.69 5.48 -1.46
CA GLY A 127 0.28 6.39 -2.52
C GLY A 127 1.35 6.57 -3.61
N GLY A 128 1.30 7.72 -4.29
CA GLY A 128 2.14 7.99 -5.45
C GLY A 128 1.57 7.44 -6.77
N MET A 129 0.39 6.81 -6.73
CA MET A 129 -0.31 6.37 -7.95
C MET A 129 -1.30 7.40 -8.49
N ASN A 130 -1.12 8.68 -8.13
CA ASN A 130 -2.03 9.73 -8.55
C ASN A 130 -1.99 9.87 -10.07
N SER A 131 -3.15 9.94 -10.70
CA SER A 131 -3.27 10.12 -12.15
C SER A 131 -3.78 11.51 -12.46
N ASP A 132 -3.32 12.05 -13.58
CA ASP A 132 -3.76 13.36 -14.05
C ASP A 132 -3.68 13.43 -15.58
N TYR A 133 -4.81 13.18 -16.23
CA TYR A 133 -4.95 13.09 -17.68
C TYR A 133 -5.59 14.37 -18.24
N ALA A 134 -4.97 14.94 -19.26
CA ALA A 134 -5.54 16.05 -20.02
C ALA A 134 -6.85 15.65 -20.75
N PRO A 135 -7.78 16.60 -20.99
CA PRO A 135 -8.94 16.34 -21.84
C PRO A 135 -8.52 15.95 -23.26
N LEU A 136 -9.39 15.19 -23.92
CA LEU A 136 -9.33 14.97 -25.37
C LEU A 136 -9.56 16.29 -26.12
N ALA A 137 -9.27 16.31 -27.43
CA ALA A 137 -9.41 17.50 -28.27
C ALA A 137 -10.82 18.12 -28.28
N ASN A 138 -11.85 17.31 -27.99
CA ASN A 138 -13.25 17.75 -27.88
C ASN A 138 -13.62 18.31 -26.48
N GLY A 139 -12.66 18.42 -25.55
CA GLY A 139 -12.87 18.92 -24.19
C GLY A 139 -13.42 17.90 -23.19
N SER A 140 -13.79 16.69 -23.64
CA SER A 140 -14.21 15.59 -22.77
C SER A 140 -13.01 14.78 -22.26
N ASN A 141 -13.17 14.10 -21.13
CA ASN A 141 -12.20 13.12 -20.66
C ASN A 141 -12.58 11.68 -21.07
N PHE A 142 -11.67 10.75 -20.80
CA PHE A 142 -11.82 9.33 -21.14
C PHE A 142 -13.00 8.64 -20.44
N LEU A 143 -13.59 9.21 -19.40
CA LEU A 143 -14.76 8.65 -18.72
C LEU A 143 -16.06 9.38 -19.11
N GLY A 144 -16.01 10.20 -20.18
CA GLY A 144 -17.18 10.93 -20.67
C GLY A 144 -17.54 12.16 -19.82
N GLY A 145 -16.70 12.53 -18.85
CA GLY A 145 -16.82 13.79 -18.13
C GLY A 145 -16.16 14.96 -18.87
N ALA A 146 -16.20 16.15 -18.28
CA ALA A 146 -15.61 17.36 -18.86
C ALA A 146 -14.23 17.66 -18.24
N GLY A 147 -13.29 18.15 -19.05
CA GLY A 147 -11.99 18.62 -18.57
C GLY A 147 -11.01 17.49 -18.21
N ARG A 148 -10.23 17.70 -17.14
CA ARG A 148 -9.21 16.72 -16.69
C ARG A 148 -9.86 15.48 -16.09
N LEU A 149 -9.13 14.38 -16.09
CA LEU A 149 -9.49 13.15 -15.38
C LEU A 149 -8.32 12.73 -14.50
N GLY A 150 -8.57 12.52 -13.23
CA GLY A 150 -7.50 12.18 -12.32
C GLY A 150 -7.97 11.75 -10.95
N VAL A 151 -7.06 11.11 -10.23
CA VAL A 151 -7.24 10.73 -8.83
C VAL A 151 -5.96 11.07 -8.08
N ASP A 152 -6.10 11.67 -6.90
CA ASP A 152 -5.02 11.85 -5.93
C ASP A 152 -5.42 11.14 -4.63
N LEU A 153 -4.68 10.08 -4.30
CA LEU A 153 -4.82 9.34 -3.06
C LEU A 153 -3.49 9.36 -2.32
N MET A 154 -3.51 9.93 -1.12
CA MET A 154 -2.39 9.94 -0.20
C MET A 154 -2.81 9.31 1.12
N GLN A 155 -2.01 8.38 1.63
CA GLN A 155 -2.18 7.76 2.93
C GLN A 155 -0.89 7.96 3.72
N LEU A 156 -1.01 8.45 4.94
CA LEU A 156 0.07 8.63 5.89
C LEU A 156 -0.26 7.79 7.12
N ILE A 157 0.69 6.98 7.56
CA ILE A 157 0.56 6.18 8.77
C ILE A 157 1.67 6.57 9.73
N VAL A 158 1.27 6.89 10.97
CA VAL A 158 2.17 7.05 12.11
C VAL A 158 1.99 5.84 13.02
N ALA A 159 3.07 5.09 13.20
CA ALA A 159 3.09 3.83 13.94
C ALA A 159 4.03 3.96 15.16
N PRO A 160 3.58 4.56 16.28
CA PRO A 160 4.27 4.39 17.55
C PRO A 160 4.37 2.90 17.86
N THR A 161 5.51 2.47 18.39
CA THR A 161 5.85 1.05 18.48
C THR A 161 6.49 0.76 19.83
N VAL A 162 6.02 -0.30 20.48
CA VAL A 162 6.65 -0.92 21.64
C VAL A 162 7.12 -2.31 21.22
N ALA A 163 8.36 -2.65 21.47
CA ALA A 163 8.88 -3.99 21.24
C ALA A 163 9.56 -4.53 22.49
N PHE A 164 9.37 -5.82 22.75
CA PHE A 164 9.82 -6.46 23.96
C PHE A 164 10.42 -7.84 23.69
N LYS A 165 11.58 -8.13 24.27
CA LYS A 165 12.20 -9.45 24.26
C LYS A 165 11.53 -10.35 25.31
N ILE A 166 10.78 -11.32 24.82
CA ILE A 166 10.17 -12.37 25.67
C ILE A 166 11.18 -13.48 26.01
N ALA A 167 12.26 -13.59 25.24
CA ALA A 167 13.42 -14.43 25.51
C ALA A 167 14.67 -13.80 24.83
N PRO A 168 15.90 -14.25 25.12
CA PRO A 168 17.11 -13.63 24.56
C PRO A 168 17.12 -13.47 23.04
N ASN A 169 16.53 -14.43 22.33
CA ASN A 169 16.47 -14.49 20.87
C ASN A 169 15.06 -14.30 20.30
N HIS A 170 14.07 -13.99 21.13
CA HIS A 170 12.67 -13.91 20.72
C HIS A 170 12.03 -12.62 21.23
N SER A 171 11.24 -12.00 20.38
CA SER A 171 10.58 -10.74 20.67
C SER A 171 9.18 -10.69 20.10
N ILE A 172 8.36 -9.87 20.75
CA ILE A 172 7.07 -9.43 20.24
C ILE A 172 7.08 -7.92 20.14
N GLY A 173 6.23 -7.37 19.28
CA GLY A 173 6.03 -5.94 19.20
C GLY A 173 4.59 -5.61 18.88
N ILE A 174 4.20 -4.41 19.28
CA ILE A 174 2.85 -3.87 19.09
C ILE A 174 3.00 -2.43 18.63
N SER A 175 2.27 -2.07 17.57
CA SER A 175 2.22 -0.73 17.02
C SER A 175 0.77 -0.33 16.77
N PRO A 176 0.19 0.57 17.58
CA PRO A 176 -0.99 1.30 17.16
C PRO A 176 -0.70 2.02 15.84
N LEU A 177 -1.60 1.92 14.88
CA LEU A 177 -1.50 2.58 13.59
C LEU A 177 -2.45 3.76 13.58
N ILE A 178 -1.92 4.96 13.35
CA ILE A 178 -2.71 6.19 13.25
C ILE A 178 -2.66 6.64 11.80
N GLY A 179 -3.79 6.56 11.12
CA GLY A 179 -3.92 6.83 9.69
C GLY A 179 -4.48 8.22 9.42
N TYR A 180 -3.90 8.88 8.43
CA TYR A 180 -4.48 10.02 7.75
C TYR A 180 -4.54 9.70 6.26
N GLN A 181 -5.71 9.89 5.66
CA GLN A 181 -5.91 9.70 4.23
C GLN A 181 -6.50 10.97 3.62
N ARG A 182 -6.03 11.30 2.43
CA ARG A 182 -6.54 12.40 1.62
C ARG A 182 -6.89 11.87 0.24
N PHE A 183 -8.07 12.23 -0.24
CA PHE A 183 -8.56 11.81 -1.56
C PHE A 183 -9.08 13.01 -2.36
N LYS A 184 -8.78 13.03 -3.66
CA LYS A 184 -9.43 13.90 -4.65
C LYS A 184 -9.62 13.11 -5.93
N ALA A 185 -10.77 13.29 -6.58
CA ALA A 185 -11.01 12.84 -7.94
C ALA A 185 -11.55 13.99 -8.80
N GLU A 186 -11.15 14.00 -10.06
CA GLU A 186 -11.58 14.95 -11.09
C GLU A 186 -12.11 14.18 -12.31
N GLY A 187 -13.11 14.75 -12.99
CA GLY A 187 -13.57 14.23 -14.27
C GLY A 187 -14.61 13.09 -14.21
N LEU A 188 -15.24 12.86 -13.05
CA LEU A 188 -16.17 11.74 -12.86
C LEU A 188 -17.64 12.03 -13.24
N GLN A 189 -17.91 13.11 -13.98
CA GLN A 189 -19.28 13.51 -14.36
C GLN A 189 -20.03 12.40 -15.14
N GLY A 190 -19.30 11.60 -15.92
CA GLY A 190 -19.88 10.51 -16.73
C GLY A 190 -20.43 9.33 -15.92
N PHE A 191 -20.15 9.23 -14.62
CA PHE A 191 -20.62 8.13 -13.76
C PHE A 191 -22.01 8.37 -13.14
N GLY A 192 -22.70 9.45 -13.52
CA GLY A 192 -24.08 9.71 -13.11
C GLY A 192 -24.24 10.41 -11.77
N VAL A 193 -25.51 10.54 -11.35
CA VAL A 193 -25.96 11.25 -10.15
C VAL A 193 -26.15 10.30 -8.96
N ASP A 194 -25.70 10.72 -7.79
CA ASP A 194 -25.92 10.08 -6.49
C ASP A 194 -27.41 10.13 -6.11
N SER A 195 -27.75 9.52 -4.97
CA SER A 195 -29.13 9.45 -4.47
C SER A 195 -29.75 10.81 -4.09
N ASN A 196 -28.97 11.89 -4.07
CA ASN A 196 -29.41 13.26 -3.80
C ASN A 196 -29.49 14.11 -5.08
N GLY A 197 -29.24 13.52 -6.25
CA GLY A 197 -29.24 14.22 -7.53
C GLY A 197 -27.93 14.94 -7.86
N ALA A 198 -26.86 14.76 -7.07
CA ALA A 198 -25.54 15.35 -7.31
C ALA A 198 -24.62 14.32 -8.00
N ALA A 199 -23.86 14.72 -9.02
CA ALA A 199 -22.97 13.78 -9.71
C ALA A 199 -21.99 13.12 -8.73
N ALA A 200 -21.88 11.79 -8.75
CA ALA A 200 -21.11 10.97 -7.78
C ALA A 200 -19.62 11.38 -7.64
N GLY A 201 -19.10 12.18 -8.58
CA GLY A 201 -17.90 13.01 -8.39
C GLY A 201 -17.88 14.28 -9.27
N GLY A 202 -19.03 14.79 -9.71
CA GLY A 202 -19.12 15.62 -10.93
C GLY A 202 -18.98 17.13 -10.81
N ASP A 203 -18.65 17.67 -9.64
CA ASP A 203 -18.25 19.09 -9.53
C ASP A 203 -16.76 19.25 -9.20
N ASN A 204 -15.94 18.20 -9.38
CA ASN A 204 -14.53 18.20 -8.97
C ASN A 204 -14.39 18.70 -7.52
N LEU A 205 -14.95 17.93 -6.58
CA LEU A 205 -15.24 18.31 -5.18
C LEU A 205 -14.03 18.78 -4.34
N GLY A 206 -12.84 18.75 -4.92
CA GLY A 206 -11.57 19.04 -4.27
C GLY A 206 -11.20 17.97 -3.26
N TYR A 207 -10.22 18.26 -2.41
CA TYR A 207 -9.77 17.29 -1.42
C TYR A 207 -10.82 17.03 -0.33
N ASP A 208 -10.91 15.77 0.04
CA ASP A 208 -11.50 15.30 1.29
C ASP A 208 -10.45 14.55 2.12
N HIS A 209 -10.69 14.42 3.41
CA HIS A 209 -9.78 13.80 4.35
C HIS A 209 -10.48 12.85 5.29
N SER A 210 -9.76 11.83 5.72
CA SER A 210 -10.24 10.81 6.64
C SER A 210 -9.14 10.43 7.61
N TYR A 211 -9.50 10.24 8.87
CA TYR A 211 -8.61 9.71 9.89
C TYR A 211 -9.03 8.30 10.26
N GLY A 212 -8.08 7.47 10.66
CA GLY A 212 -8.40 6.13 11.09
C GLY A 212 -7.37 5.54 12.01
N TYR A 213 -7.68 4.34 12.50
CA TYR A 213 -6.83 3.63 13.42
C TYR A 213 -6.82 2.13 13.14
N GLY A 214 -5.72 1.49 13.50
CA GLY A 214 -5.57 0.04 13.49
C GLY A 214 -4.47 -0.41 14.44
N LEU A 215 -4.12 -1.68 14.36
CA LEU A 215 -3.08 -2.27 15.20
C LEU A 215 -2.22 -3.18 14.35
N ARG A 216 -0.90 -3.06 14.47
CA ARG A 216 0.05 -4.06 13.98
C ARG A 216 0.68 -4.78 15.17
N VAL A 217 0.72 -6.10 15.10
CA VAL A 217 1.47 -6.93 16.04
C VAL A 217 2.51 -7.73 15.28
N GLY A 218 3.61 -8.01 15.95
CA GLY A 218 4.76 -8.69 15.35
C GLY A 218 5.38 -9.71 16.29
N TYR A 219 6.01 -10.70 15.69
CA TYR A 219 6.90 -11.64 16.34
C TYR A 219 8.18 -11.76 15.52
N MET A 220 9.32 -11.87 16.21
CA MET A 220 10.62 -12.16 15.59
C MET A 220 11.41 -13.10 16.48
N GLY A 221 12.00 -14.14 15.86
CA GLY A 221 12.81 -15.14 16.55
C GLY A 221 14.07 -15.50 15.78
N LYS A 222 15.23 -15.38 16.43
CA LYS A 222 16.53 -15.87 15.93
C LYS A 222 16.67 -17.35 16.33
N ILE A 223 16.17 -18.27 15.52
CA ILE A 223 16.09 -19.70 15.91
C ILE A 223 17.47 -20.37 15.90
N THR A 224 18.37 -19.90 15.03
CA THR A 224 19.80 -20.26 15.05
C THR A 224 20.64 -19.00 14.85
N PRO A 225 21.98 -19.06 15.00
CA PRO A 225 22.86 -17.94 14.66
C PRO A 225 22.77 -17.50 13.18
N THR A 226 22.19 -18.31 12.31
CA THR A 226 22.08 -18.04 10.87
C THR A 226 20.64 -17.93 10.36
N ILE A 227 19.63 -18.31 11.14
CA ILE A 227 18.23 -18.32 10.72
C ILE A 227 17.40 -17.45 11.67
N THR A 228 16.74 -16.45 11.09
CA THR A 228 15.72 -15.63 11.76
C THR A 228 14.39 -15.84 11.07
N ILE A 229 13.32 -15.93 11.86
CA ILE A 229 11.94 -15.93 11.36
C ILE A 229 11.22 -14.70 11.88
N GLY A 230 10.26 -14.23 11.11
CA GLY A 230 9.39 -13.13 11.47
C GLY A 230 7.95 -13.41 11.05
N ALA A 231 7.01 -12.88 11.82
CA ALA A 231 5.62 -12.80 11.44
C ALA A 231 5.06 -11.45 11.88
N ALA A 232 4.24 -10.83 11.05
CA ALA A 232 3.55 -9.60 11.39
C ALA A 232 2.10 -9.65 10.89
N TYR A 233 1.20 -9.04 11.64
CA TYR A 233 -0.22 -8.94 11.31
C TYR A 233 -0.68 -7.52 11.61
N ALA A 234 -1.27 -6.86 10.62
CA ALA A 234 -1.95 -5.59 10.77
C ALA A 234 -3.45 -5.80 10.58
N THR A 235 -4.23 -5.34 11.56
CA THR A 235 -5.68 -5.28 11.42
C THR A 235 -6.06 -4.42 10.23
N LYS A 236 -7.26 -4.62 9.71
CA LYS A 236 -7.92 -3.60 8.90
C LYS A 236 -7.89 -2.27 9.67
N MET A 237 -7.44 -1.19 9.04
CA MET A 237 -7.51 0.14 9.66
C MET A 237 -8.90 0.71 9.39
N ASN A 238 -9.65 0.96 10.46
CA ASN A 238 -10.97 1.56 10.36
C ASN A 238 -10.78 3.06 10.10
N MET A 239 -11.16 3.49 8.91
CA MET A 239 -11.06 4.87 8.47
C MET A 239 -12.43 5.55 8.61
N GLN A 240 -12.43 6.85 8.89
CA GLN A 240 -13.61 7.67 8.72
C GLN A 240 -14.06 7.64 7.25
N LYS A 241 -15.34 7.91 7.03
CA LYS A 241 -15.88 8.02 5.68
C LYS A 241 -15.44 9.35 5.07
N PHE A 242 -15.26 9.37 3.76
CA PHE A 242 -15.15 10.62 3.01
C PHE A 242 -16.54 11.24 2.80
N ASP A 243 -16.80 12.35 3.47
CA ASP A 243 -18.08 13.05 3.40
C ASP A 243 -18.38 13.59 1.99
N LYS A 244 -17.37 14.15 1.31
CA LYS A 244 -17.51 14.65 -0.07
C LYS A 244 -17.69 13.50 -1.06
N TYR A 245 -17.04 12.37 -0.82
CA TYR A 245 -17.05 11.22 -1.72
C TYR A 245 -18.03 10.12 -1.28
N LYS A 246 -19.04 10.48 -0.47
CA LYS A 246 -20.10 9.57 -0.02
C LYS A 246 -20.89 8.93 -1.17
N GLY A 247 -21.02 9.66 -2.28
CA GLY A 247 -21.71 9.20 -3.48
C GLY A 247 -20.82 8.39 -4.42
N LEU A 248 -19.51 8.28 -4.15
CA LEU A 248 -18.55 7.55 -4.98
C LEU A 248 -18.24 6.18 -4.38
N PHE A 249 -17.69 6.17 -3.17
CA PHE A 249 -17.22 4.95 -2.53
C PHE A 249 -18.36 4.20 -1.85
N ALA A 250 -18.30 2.87 -1.92
CA ALA A 250 -19.25 2.01 -1.24
C ALA A 250 -19.32 2.35 0.27
N GLU A 251 -20.44 2.01 0.90
CA GLU A 251 -20.68 2.29 2.32
C GLU A 251 -20.66 3.80 2.64
N GLN A 252 -21.14 4.61 1.69
CA GLN A 252 -21.31 6.05 1.80
C GLN A 252 -20.00 6.79 2.06
N GLY A 253 -18.95 6.47 1.30
CA GLY A 253 -17.64 7.11 1.47
C GLY A 253 -16.64 6.24 2.23
N GLY A 254 -16.95 4.97 2.50
CA GLY A 254 -16.08 4.06 3.23
C GLY A 254 -14.85 3.69 2.42
N PHE A 255 -13.66 3.92 2.97
CA PHE A 255 -12.40 3.52 2.33
C PHE A 255 -11.36 3.17 3.40
N ASP A 256 -11.52 1.98 3.97
CA ASP A 256 -10.61 1.45 4.97
C ASP A 256 -9.27 1.01 4.35
N MET A 257 -8.21 0.93 5.17
CA MET A 257 -6.98 0.26 4.73
C MET A 257 -7.07 -1.25 5.03
N PRO A 258 -6.79 -2.12 4.05
CA PRO A 258 -6.87 -3.57 4.17
C PRO A 258 -6.03 -4.13 5.31
N GLU A 259 -6.61 -5.14 5.94
CA GLU A 259 -5.86 -6.09 6.76
C GLU A 259 -4.74 -6.72 5.93
N ASN A 260 -3.59 -6.94 6.55
CA ASN A 260 -2.47 -7.60 5.91
C ASN A 260 -1.65 -8.39 6.91
N TYR A 261 -0.98 -9.43 6.43
CA TYR A 261 -0.04 -10.20 7.23
C TYR A 261 1.15 -10.67 6.42
N ASN A 262 2.28 -10.78 7.09
CA ASN A 262 3.56 -11.15 6.52
C ASN A 262 4.18 -12.30 7.31
N LEU A 263 4.80 -13.23 6.60
CA LEU A 263 5.64 -14.29 7.14
C LEU A 263 7.00 -14.19 6.47
N GLY A 264 8.08 -14.16 7.24
CA GLY A 264 9.43 -13.96 6.72
C GLY A 264 10.44 -14.94 7.29
N ILE A 265 11.44 -15.25 6.48
CA ILE A 265 12.67 -15.94 6.88
C ILE A 265 13.89 -15.18 6.36
N ALA A 266 14.88 -15.02 7.22
CA ALA A 266 16.20 -14.50 6.87
C ALA A 266 17.26 -15.55 7.16
N PHE A 267 18.06 -15.88 6.16
CA PHE A 267 19.16 -16.83 6.22
C PHE A 267 20.50 -16.14 5.95
N LYS A 268 21.34 -16.09 6.98
CA LYS A 268 22.71 -15.60 6.89
C LYS A 268 23.60 -16.67 6.26
N ALA A 269 23.72 -16.62 4.93
CA ALA A 269 24.49 -17.58 4.13
C ALA A 269 26.00 -17.45 4.38
N THR A 270 26.49 -16.23 4.61
CA THR A 270 27.87 -15.92 5.02
C THR A 270 27.86 -14.73 5.99
N PRO A 271 28.99 -14.33 6.60
CA PRO A 271 29.07 -13.11 7.40
C PRO A 271 28.52 -11.85 6.71
N ASP A 272 28.67 -11.78 5.38
CA ASP A 272 28.36 -10.60 4.56
C ASP A 272 27.13 -10.78 3.65
N LEU A 273 26.55 -11.99 3.58
CA LEU A 273 25.41 -12.30 2.73
C LEU A 273 24.24 -12.82 3.56
N THR A 274 23.14 -12.07 3.54
CA THR A 274 21.84 -12.49 4.07
C THR A 274 20.85 -12.63 2.91
N LEU A 275 20.17 -13.77 2.85
CA LEU A 275 19.06 -14.02 1.94
C LEU A 275 17.77 -13.89 2.73
N ALA A 276 16.85 -13.05 2.28
CA ALA A 276 15.54 -12.87 2.91
C ALA A 276 14.43 -13.27 1.94
N LEU A 277 13.38 -13.89 2.48
CA LEU A 277 12.19 -14.29 1.75
C LEU A 277 10.98 -13.97 2.62
N ASP A 278 10.08 -13.15 2.07
CA ASP A 278 8.82 -12.80 2.71
C ASP A 278 7.64 -13.25 1.85
N TYR A 279 6.60 -13.75 2.51
CA TYR A 279 5.26 -13.93 1.97
C TYR A 279 4.35 -12.89 2.59
N GLN A 280 3.70 -12.08 1.76
CA GLN A 280 2.74 -11.06 2.17
C GLN A 280 1.38 -11.34 1.55
N ARG A 281 0.33 -11.20 2.37
CA ARG A 281 -1.06 -11.22 1.94
C ARG A 281 -1.72 -9.91 2.35
N ILE A 282 -2.41 -9.28 1.39
CA ILE A 282 -3.19 -8.06 1.61
C ILE A 282 -4.64 -8.40 1.29
N ASN A 283 -5.53 -8.29 2.27
CA ASN A 283 -6.93 -8.71 2.14
C ASN A 283 -7.78 -7.56 1.58
N TYR A 284 -7.56 -7.20 0.32
CA TYR A 284 -8.33 -6.19 -0.40
C TYR A 284 -9.83 -6.48 -0.45
N SER A 285 -10.20 -7.76 -0.46
CA SER A 285 -11.58 -8.24 -0.41
C SER A 285 -12.36 -7.74 0.82
N GLY A 286 -11.65 -7.38 1.91
CA GLY A 286 -12.22 -6.82 3.13
C GLY A 286 -12.65 -5.36 3.03
N VAL A 287 -12.39 -4.67 1.91
CA VAL A 287 -12.75 -3.26 1.68
C VAL A 287 -13.68 -3.16 0.47
N LYS A 288 -14.98 -2.95 0.70
CA LYS A 288 -16.00 -3.00 -0.37
C LYS A 288 -15.77 -2.00 -1.51
N SER A 289 -15.29 -0.80 -1.19
CA SER A 289 -14.94 0.22 -2.21
C SER A 289 -13.82 -0.21 -3.16
N ILE A 290 -13.06 -1.24 -2.77
CA ILE A 290 -12.00 -1.85 -3.58
C ILE A 290 -12.47 -3.16 -4.20
N ALA A 291 -13.06 -4.03 -3.38
CA ALA A 291 -13.40 -5.40 -3.73
C ALA A 291 -14.67 -5.56 -4.58
N ASN A 292 -15.66 -4.68 -4.39
CA ASN A 292 -16.91 -4.81 -5.13
C ASN A 292 -16.63 -4.72 -6.63
N PRO A 293 -17.18 -5.62 -7.45
CA PRO A 293 -16.94 -5.58 -8.89
C PRO A 293 -17.60 -4.34 -9.48
N SER A 294 -16.98 -3.80 -10.53
CA SER A 294 -17.51 -2.63 -11.24
C SER A 294 -18.89 -2.89 -11.86
N THR A 295 -19.21 -4.15 -12.18
CA THR A 295 -20.51 -4.58 -12.70
C THR A 295 -21.67 -4.40 -11.72
N ASN A 296 -21.40 -4.19 -10.42
CA ASN A 296 -22.45 -3.83 -9.45
C ASN A 296 -23.16 -2.52 -9.81
N ILE A 297 -22.61 -1.69 -10.70
CA ILE A 297 -23.29 -0.50 -11.21
C ILE A 297 -24.63 -0.82 -11.89
N LEU A 298 -24.84 -2.07 -12.31
CA LEU A 298 -26.09 -2.56 -12.89
C LEU A 298 -27.17 -2.88 -11.85
N SER A 299 -26.80 -3.04 -10.58
CA SER A 299 -27.69 -3.51 -9.51
C SER A 299 -27.74 -2.60 -8.28
N ALA A 300 -26.75 -1.73 -8.09
CA ALA A 300 -26.68 -0.77 -7.01
C ALA A 300 -26.02 0.55 -7.48
N PRO A 301 -26.52 1.71 -7.03
CA PRO A 301 -25.88 2.98 -7.35
C PRO A 301 -24.52 3.11 -6.63
N LEU A 302 -23.67 4.01 -7.13
CA LEU A 302 -22.47 4.45 -6.41
C LEU A 302 -22.85 4.99 -5.02
N GLY A 303 -21.94 4.87 -4.05
CA GLY A 303 -22.22 5.25 -2.65
C GLY A 303 -23.03 4.23 -1.83
N ALA A 304 -23.79 3.32 -2.47
CA ALA A 304 -24.51 2.27 -1.76
C ALA A 304 -23.55 1.27 -1.11
N SER A 305 -23.99 0.56 -0.07
CA SER A 305 -23.14 -0.40 0.65
C SER A 305 -22.63 -1.55 -0.25
N ASN A 306 -23.41 -1.93 -1.27
CA ASN A 306 -23.03 -2.89 -2.30
C ASN A 306 -22.76 -2.21 -3.67
N GLY A 307 -22.51 -0.90 -3.67
CA GLY A 307 -22.20 -0.13 -4.86
C GLY A 307 -20.92 -0.62 -5.55
N PRO A 308 -20.69 -0.25 -6.82
CA PRO A 308 -19.52 -0.70 -7.58
C PRO A 308 -18.20 -0.21 -6.98
N GLY A 309 -17.16 -1.03 -7.15
CA GLY A 309 -15.78 -0.74 -6.79
C GLY A 309 -14.83 -1.13 -7.93
N PHE A 310 -13.59 -1.48 -7.59
CA PHE A 310 -12.55 -1.82 -8.57
C PHE A 310 -12.46 -3.32 -8.89
N GLY A 311 -13.19 -4.17 -8.17
CA GLY A 311 -13.19 -5.63 -8.37
C GLY A 311 -11.88 -6.32 -8.00
N TRP A 312 -11.08 -5.73 -7.10
CA TRP A 312 -9.82 -6.33 -6.69
C TRP A 312 -10.04 -7.59 -5.85
N GLN A 313 -9.13 -8.53 -6.02
CA GLN A 313 -9.07 -9.79 -5.30
C GLN A 313 -7.78 -9.83 -4.49
N ASP A 314 -7.72 -10.78 -3.56
CA ASP A 314 -6.60 -10.95 -2.64
C ASP A 314 -5.43 -11.74 -3.24
#